data_AF-A0A1W6JPI4-F1
#
_entry.id   AF-A0A1W6JPI4-F1
#
_cell.length_a   1.000
_cell.length_b   1.000
_cell.length_c   1.000
_cell.angle_alpha   90.00
_cell.angle_beta   90.00
_cell.angle_gamma   90.00
#
_symmetry.space_group_name_H-M   'P 1'
#
loop_
_entity.id
_entity.type
_entity.pdbx_description
1 polymer ?
#
loop_
_entity_poly.entity_id
_entity_poly.type
_entity_poly.pdbx_seq_one_letter_code
_entity_poly.pdbx_strand_id
1 'polypeptide(L)'
;MSNSNLVAFRLPAELLTVFNDAVAASGSDKTSWIVSAIKEKLNRPEGNPDARMLTLVERLESAAASLIAGKADIPPHAYNEPAIVAVVNQVLSEGVDNGRVIAERINEAGYQTKAGKAWDKDIYSAWKRHKDIAGKLGN
;
A
#
# COMPACT_ATOMS: atom_id res chain seq x y z
N MET A 1 -13.70 13.09 -41.23
CA MET A 1 -12.91 11.93 -41.66
C MET A 1 -11.46 12.23 -41.35
N SER A 2 -10.87 11.50 -40.40
CA SER A 2 -9.48 11.72 -40.01
C SER A 2 -8.58 11.23 -41.14
N ASN A 3 -7.90 12.14 -41.83
CA ASN A 3 -7.00 11.81 -42.93
C ASN A 3 -5.79 11.05 -42.36
N SER A 4 -5.79 9.71 -42.42
CA SER A 4 -4.60 8.90 -42.17
C SER A 4 -3.82 8.72 -43.47
N ASN A 5 -2.50 8.89 -43.41
CA ASN A 5 -1.60 8.62 -44.53
C ASN A 5 -0.87 7.29 -44.29
N LEU A 6 -0.72 6.49 -45.35
CA LEU A 6 0.02 5.24 -45.29
C LEU A 6 1.52 5.52 -45.39
N VAL A 7 2.29 5.05 -44.41
CA VAL A 7 3.75 5.14 -44.37
C VAL A 7 4.31 3.72 -44.31
N ALA A 8 5.14 3.36 -45.28
CA ALA A 8 5.84 2.07 -45.31
C ALA A 8 7.25 2.22 -44.74
N PHE A 9 7.66 1.28 -43.88
CA PHE A 9 8.98 1.25 -43.25
C PHE A 9 9.61 -0.13 -43.46
N ARG A 10 10.95 -0.17 -43.48
CA ARG A 10 11.72 -1.43 -43.48
C ARG A 10 12.29 -1.64 -42.09
N LEU A 11 11.99 -2.78 -41.47
CA LEU A 11 12.69 -3.22 -40.26
C LEU A 11 13.84 -4.15 -40.66
N PRO A 12 15.02 -3.98 -40.04
CA PRO A 12 16.04 -5.02 -40.02
C PRO A 12 15.47 -6.35 -39.51
N ALA A 13 15.94 -7.46 -40.08
CA ALA A 13 15.38 -8.78 -39.81
C ALA A 13 15.52 -9.19 -38.33
N GLU A 14 16.59 -8.75 -37.68
CA GLU A 14 16.88 -8.97 -36.26
C GLU A 14 15.90 -8.28 -35.32
N LEU A 15 15.25 -7.20 -35.77
CA LEU A 15 14.25 -6.46 -34.98
C LEU A 15 12.83 -6.98 -35.19
N LEU A 16 12.60 -7.82 -36.21
CA LEU A 16 11.25 -8.26 -36.56
C LEU A 16 10.61 -9.11 -35.46
N THR A 17 11.37 -10.04 -34.88
CA THR A 17 10.90 -10.90 -33.78
C THR A 17 10.58 -10.07 -32.55
N VAL A 18 11.54 -9.23 -32.12
CA VAL A 18 11.40 -8.35 -30.95
C VAL A 18 10.20 -7.40 -31.09
N PHE A 19 10.00 -6.86 -32.30
CA PHE A 19 8.86 -6.00 -32.59
C PHE A 19 7.53 -6.76 -32.46
N ASN A 20 7.41 -7.94 -33.05
CA ASN A 20 6.17 -8.71 -32.97
C ASN A 20 5.87 -9.15 -31.53
N ASP A 21 6.88 -9.54 -30.76
CA ASP A 21 6.74 -9.91 -29.36
C ASP A 21 6.26 -8.73 -28.50
N ALA A 22 6.83 -7.54 -28.71
CA ALA A 22 6.43 -6.32 -28.01
C ALA A 22 5.00 -5.89 -28.35
N VAL A 23 4.59 -6.03 -29.62
CA VAL A 23 3.21 -5.78 -30.06
C VAL A 23 2.26 -6.77 -29.37
N ALA A 24 2.59 -8.07 -29.39
CA ALA A 24 1.78 -9.10 -28.73
C ALA A 24 1.63 -8.85 -27.22
N ALA A 25 2.72 -8.50 -26.53
CA ALA A 25 2.72 -8.20 -25.10
C ALA A 25 1.87 -6.96 -24.75
N SER A 26 1.74 -6.00 -25.68
CA SER A 26 0.92 -4.80 -25.48
C SER A 26 -0.58 -5.03 -25.61
N GLY A 27 -1.02 -6.14 -26.24
CA GLY A 27 -2.42 -6.39 -26.57
C GLY A 27 -3.01 -5.44 -27.63
N SER A 28 -2.18 -4.63 -28.30
CA SER A 28 -2.61 -3.67 -29.32
C SER A 28 -2.22 -4.11 -30.74
N ASP A 29 -2.87 -3.56 -31.77
CA ASP A 29 -2.46 -3.80 -33.15
C ASP A 29 -1.16 -3.06 -33.49
N LYS A 30 -0.46 -3.51 -34.55
CA LYS A 30 0.84 -2.96 -34.97
C LYS A 30 0.80 -1.46 -35.23
N THR A 31 -0.30 -0.94 -35.79
CA THR A 31 -0.44 0.48 -36.10
C THR A 31 -0.57 1.29 -34.81
N SER A 32 -1.46 0.87 -33.91
CA SER A 32 -1.64 1.51 -32.61
C SER A 32 -0.37 1.51 -31.77
N TRP A 33 0.37 0.40 -31.78
CA TRP A 33 1.65 0.28 -31.09
C TRP A 33 2.70 1.25 -31.64
N ILE A 34 2.89 1.30 -32.97
CA ILE A 34 3.84 2.20 -33.62
C ILE A 34 3.45 3.67 -33.41
N VAL A 35 2.18 4.01 -33.55
CA VAL A 35 1.68 5.37 -33.32
C VAL A 35 1.97 5.81 -31.89
N SER A 36 1.77 4.93 -30.90
CA SER A 36 2.09 5.20 -29.50
C SER A 36 3.59 5.41 -29.29
N ALA A 37 4.43 4.57 -29.88
CA ALA A 37 5.88 4.70 -29.81
C ALA A 37 6.40 6.01 -30.46
N ILE A 38 5.84 6.40 -31.61
CA ILE A 38 6.17 7.67 -32.28
C ILE A 38 5.77 8.86 -31.38
N LYS A 39 4.56 8.83 -30.82
CA LYS A 39 4.06 9.85 -29.89
C LYS A 39 4.96 10.00 -28.67
N GLU A 40 5.37 8.88 -28.08
CA GLU A 40 6.32 8.88 -26.96
C GLU A 40 7.67 9.50 -27.36
N LYS A 41 8.25 9.07 -28.49
CA LYS A 41 9.55 9.61 -28.97
C LYS A 41 9.50 11.09 -29.33
N LEU A 42 8.36 11.57 -29.81
CA LEU A 42 8.16 12.99 -30.12
C LEU A 42 7.74 13.83 -28.90
N ASN A 43 7.71 13.24 -27.70
CA ASN A 43 7.21 13.85 -26.47
C ASN A 43 5.79 14.43 -26.62
N ARG A 44 4.97 13.76 -27.45
CA ARG A 44 3.54 14.03 -27.67
C ARG A 44 2.71 12.79 -27.31
N PRO A 45 2.83 12.24 -26.10
CA PRO A 45 2.02 11.09 -25.70
C PRO A 45 0.53 11.43 -25.83
N GLU A 46 -0.26 10.47 -26.27
CA GLU A 46 -1.70 10.67 -26.36
C GLU A 46 -2.31 10.73 -24.96
N GLY A 47 -3.02 11.81 -24.68
CA GLY A 47 -3.65 12.05 -23.38
C GLY A 47 -3.40 13.47 -22.91
N ASN A 48 -4.47 14.09 -22.39
CA ASN A 48 -4.39 15.37 -21.69
C ASN A 48 -3.26 15.26 -20.62
N PRO A 49 -2.32 16.22 -20.52
CA PRO A 49 -1.38 16.28 -19.40
C PRO A 49 -2.03 16.05 -18.03
N ASP A 50 -3.28 16.49 -17.85
CA ASP A 50 -4.05 16.25 -16.61
C ASP A 50 -4.36 14.77 -16.39
N ALA A 51 -4.71 14.03 -17.45
CA ALA A 51 -4.98 12.60 -17.36
C ALA A 51 -3.71 11.81 -17.02
N ARG A 52 -2.57 12.22 -17.57
CA ARG A 52 -1.26 11.63 -17.24
C ARG A 52 -0.89 11.91 -15.79
N MET A 53 -1.10 13.13 -15.32
CA MET A 53 -0.89 13.51 -13.92
C MET A 53 -1.79 12.70 -13.00
N LEU A 54 -3.07 12.51 -13.35
CA LEU A 54 -4.01 11.70 -12.58
C LEU A 54 -3.55 10.24 -12.45
N THR A 55 -3.16 9.59 -13.54
CA THR A 55 -2.62 8.22 -13.49
C THR A 55 -1.34 8.13 -12.66
N LEU A 56 -0.52 9.17 -12.65
CA LEU A 56 0.70 9.24 -11.85
C LEU A 56 0.37 9.39 -10.35
N VAL A 57 -0.62 10.23 -10.04
CA VAL A 57 -1.17 10.38 -8.69
C VAL A 57 -1.77 9.07 -8.20
N GLU A 58 -2.61 8.39 -8.99
CA GLU A 58 -3.19 7.10 -8.61
C GLU A 58 -2.13 6.03 -8.33
N ARG A 59 -1.06 5.99 -9.14
CA ARG A 59 0.07 5.07 -8.90
C ARG A 59 0.86 5.45 -7.64
N LEU A 60 1.05 6.74 -7.38
CA LEU A 60 1.69 7.22 -6.16
C LEU A 60 0.84 6.95 -4.92
N GLU A 61 -0.48 7.11 -5.01
CA GLU A 61 -1.43 6.80 -3.93
C GLU A 61 -1.46 5.30 -3.65
N SER A 62 -1.44 4.46 -4.68
CA SER A 62 -1.35 3.00 -4.52
C SER A 62 0.01 2.56 -3.93
N ALA A 63 1.11 3.17 -4.38
CA ALA A 63 2.43 2.93 -3.82
C ALA A 63 2.54 3.43 -2.37
N ALA A 64 1.93 4.57 -2.05
CA ALA A 64 1.86 5.12 -0.69
C ALA A 64 0.98 4.27 0.21
N ALA A 65 -0.17 3.80 -0.26
CA ALA A 65 -1.03 2.85 0.45
C ALA A 65 -0.28 1.53 0.70
N SER A 66 0.48 1.04 -0.28
CA SER A 66 1.35 -0.13 -0.13
C SER A 66 2.51 0.12 0.84
N LEU A 67 3.05 1.34 0.92
CA LEU A 67 4.08 1.73 1.87
C LEU A 67 3.54 1.90 3.30
N ILE A 68 2.32 2.44 3.44
CA ILE A 68 1.59 2.53 4.71
C ILE A 68 1.23 1.12 5.20
N ALA A 69 0.73 0.26 4.30
CA ALA A 69 0.55 -1.17 4.57
C ALA A 69 1.89 -1.88 4.84
N GLY A 70 2.99 -1.39 4.25
CA GLY A 70 4.37 -1.85 4.46
C GLY A 70 4.97 -1.45 5.82
N LYS A 71 4.33 -0.55 6.57
CA LYS A 71 4.46 -0.44 8.04
C LYS A 71 3.51 -1.45 8.71
N ALA A 72 3.63 -2.72 8.34
CA ALA A 72 2.75 -3.82 8.76
C ALA A 72 2.67 -4.04 10.28
N ASP A 73 3.49 -3.34 11.07
CA ASP A 73 3.66 -3.53 12.51
C ASP A 73 3.31 -2.26 13.32
N ILE A 74 2.50 -1.35 12.77
CA ILE A 74 1.99 -0.20 13.53
C ILE A 74 0.47 -0.13 13.35
N PRO A 75 -0.30 -0.41 14.41
CA PRO A 75 -1.75 -0.34 14.37
C PRO A 75 -2.27 1.06 13.96
N PRO A 76 -3.41 1.17 13.25
CA PRO A 76 -3.86 2.42 12.61
C PRO A 76 -4.33 3.52 13.58
N HIS A 77 -4.77 3.16 14.79
CA HIS A 77 -5.31 4.10 15.78
C HIS A 77 -4.25 4.52 16.80
N ALA A 78 -4.05 5.82 16.96
CA ALA A 78 -3.17 6.39 17.99
C ALA A 78 -3.49 5.86 19.41
N TYR A 79 -2.55 6.00 20.34
CA TYR A 79 -2.72 5.57 21.73
C TYR A 79 -4.00 6.14 22.36
N ASN A 80 -4.88 5.24 22.81
CA ASN A 80 -6.12 5.57 23.51
C ASN A 80 -6.22 4.70 24.76
N GLU A 81 -5.85 5.27 25.91
CA GLU A 81 -5.76 4.51 27.16
C GLU A 81 -7.09 3.88 27.59
N PRO A 82 -8.24 4.58 27.63
CA PRO A 82 -9.52 3.94 27.95
C PRO A 82 -9.84 2.74 27.06
N ALA A 83 -9.61 2.86 25.74
CA ALA A 83 -9.89 1.77 24.81
C ALA A 83 -8.93 0.58 25.00
N ILE A 84 -7.64 0.86 25.19
CA ILE A 84 -6.62 -0.16 25.46
C ILE A 84 -6.93 -0.89 26.78
N VAL A 85 -7.28 -0.16 27.84
CA VAL A 85 -7.70 -0.75 29.14
C VAL A 85 -8.93 -1.63 28.96
N ALA A 86 -9.92 -1.20 28.16
CA ALA A 86 -11.11 -2.01 27.88
C ALA A 86 -10.77 -3.32 27.16
N VAL A 87 -9.90 -3.29 26.14
CA VAL A 87 -9.41 -4.49 25.45
C VAL A 87 -8.70 -5.42 26.42
N VAL A 88 -7.81 -4.89 27.27
CA VAL A 88 -7.08 -5.70 28.25
C VAL A 88 -8.04 -6.34 29.26
N ASN A 89 -8.99 -5.59 29.81
CA ASN A 89 -9.97 -6.10 30.77
C ASN A 89 -10.88 -7.17 30.14
N GLN A 90 -11.25 -7.00 28.87
CA GLN A 90 -11.99 -8.02 28.13
C GLN A 90 -11.21 -9.34 28.08
N VAL A 91 -9.94 -9.30 27.68
CA VAL A 91 -9.08 -10.50 27.58
C VAL A 91 -8.82 -11.14 28.96
N LEU A 92 -8.66 -10.33 30.01
CA LEU A 92 -8.54 -10.82 31.38
C LEU A 92 -9.83 -11.49 31.86
N SER A 93 -11.00 -10.96 31.50
CA SER A 93 -12.30 -11.56 31.84
C SER A 93 -12.53 -12.93 31.19
N GLU A 94 -11.86 -13.17 30.06
CA GLU A 94 -11.81 -14.48 29.37
C GLU A 94 -10.85 -15.48 30.05
N GLY A 95 -10.18 -15.07 31.13
CA GLY A 95 -9.23 -15.90 31.88
C GLY A 95 -7.81 -15.93 31.28
N VAL A 96 -7.50 -15.04 30.33
CA VAL A 96 -6.21 -15.02 29.62
C VAL A 96 -5.30 -13.92 30.16
N ASP A 97 -4.50 -14.22 31.19
CA ASP A 97 -3.41 -13.33 31.66
C ASP A 97 -2.07 -13.71 31.01
N ASN A 98 -1.99 -13.56 29.67
CA ASN A 98 -0.76 -13.75 28.91
C ASN A 98 -0.42 -12.48 28.14
N GLY A 99 0.67 -11.82 28.53
CA GLY A 99 1.08 -10.53 27.95
C GLY A 99 1.34 -10.55 26.44
N ARG A 100 1.68 -11.70 25.84
CA ARG A 100 1.82 -11.81 24.38
C ARG A 100 0.46 -11.78 23.70
N VAL A 101 -0.50 -12.54 24.21
CA VAL A 101 -1.87 -12.60 23.66
C VAL A 101 -2.57 -11.26 23.84
N ILE A 102 -2.37 -10.61 25.00
CA ILE A 102 -2.95 -9.29 25.27
C ILE A 102 -2.36 -8.24 24.31
N ALA A 103 -1.05 -8.24 24.08
CA ALA A 103 -0.42 -7.33 23.12
C ALA A 103 -0.96 -7.53 21.69
N GLU A 104 -1.11 -8.79 21.27
CA GLU A 104 -1.73 -9.14 19.97
C GLU A 104 -3.16 -8.62 19.87
N ARG A 105 -3.97 -8.80 20.92
CA ARG A 105 -5.35 -8.28 20.98
C ARG A 105 -5.43 -6.76 20.90
N ILE A 106 -4.49 -6.04 21.50
CA ILE A 106 -4.44 -4.57 21.38
C ILE A 106 -4.08 -4.16 19.95
N ASN A 107 -3.16 -4.88 19.30
CA ASN A 107 -2.79 -4.64 17.90
C ASN A 107 -3.95 -4.95 16.95
N GLU A 108 -4.67 -6.06 17.17
CA GLU A 108 -5.88 -6.43 16.41
C GLU A 108 -7.00 -5.40 16.58
N ALA A 109 -7.17 -4.84 17.79
CA ALA A 109 -8.07 -3.73 18.06
C ALA A 109 -7.60 -2.40 17.40
N GLY A 110 -6.40 -2.41 16.81
CA GLY A 110 -5.90 -1.32 16.00
C GLY A 110 -5.18 -0.23 16.78
N TYR A 111 -4.86 -0.40 18.06
CA TYR A 111 -4.25 0.66 18.88
C TYR A 111 -2.73 0.55 18.99
N GLN A 112 -2.02 1.63 18.66
CA GLN A 112 -0.56 1.74 18.82
C GLN A 112 -0.17 2.24 20.22
N THR A 113 1.09 2.01 20.57
CA THR A 113 1.71 2.51 21.81
C THR A 113 1.88 4.03 21.77
N LYS A 114 2.17 4.66 22.91
CA LYS A 114 2.49 6.11 22.97
C LYS A 114 3.67 6.51 22.06
N ALA A 115 4.57 5.58 21.76
CA ALA A 115 5.72 5.79 20.89
C ALA A 115 5.42 5.55 19.40
N GLY A 116 4.16 5.27 19.03
CA GLY A 116 3.76 5.02 17.65
C GLY A 116 4.25 3.68 17.10
N LYS A 117 4.30 2.65 17.94
CA LYS A 117 4.72 1.27 17.59
C LYS A 117 3.61 0.26 17.91
N ALA A 118 3.63 -0.93 17.30
CA ALA A 118 2.87 -2.07 17.80
C ALA A 118 3.22 -2.43 19.24
N TRP A 119 2.30 -3.14 19.87
CA TRP A 119 2.47 -3.76 21.16
C TRP A 119 3.19 -5.10 21.00
N ASP A 120 4.20 -5.30 21.85
CA ASP A 120 4.75 -6.62 22.13
C ASP A 120 4.59 -6.94 23.62
N LYS A 121 4.98 -8.16 24.00
CA LYS A 121 4.89 -8.64 25.39
C LYS A 121 5.63 -7.72 26.37
N ASP A 122 6.79 -7.19 26.00
CA ASP A 122 7.65 -6.41 26.88
C ASP A 122 7.11 -4.99 27.03
N ILE A 123 6.63 -4.39 25.95
CA ILE A 123 5.94 -3.09 25.97
C ILE A 123 4.67 -3.17 26.83
N TYR A 124 3.85 -4.21 26.63
CA TYR A 124 2.67 -4.43 27.48
C TYR A 124 3.05 -4.61 28.95
N SER A 125 4.07 -5.42 29.23
CA SER A 125 4.53 -5.68 30.61
C SER A 125 5.03 -4.41 31.30
N ALA A 126 5.76 -3.56 30.59
CA ALA A 126 6.19 -2.26 31.09
C ALA A 126 5.01 -1.31 31.34
N TRP A 127 4.05 -1.28 30.42
CA TRP A 127 2.84 -0.46 30.52
C TRP A 127 1.95 -0.88 31.71
N LYS A 128 1.70 -2.18 31.89
CA LYS A 128 0.92 -2.76 33.02
C LYS A 128 1.48 -2.36 34.39
N ARG A 129 2.80 -2.19 34.51
CA ARG A 129 3.48 -1.85 35.78
C ARG A 129 3.36 -0.38 36.18
N HIS A 130 2.90 0.49 35.27
CA HIS A 130 2.76 1.90 35.59
C HIS A 130 1.62 2.09 36.62
N LYS A 131 1.85 2.89 37.67
CA LYS A 131 0.98 2.93 38.87
C LYS A 131 -0.46 3.33 38.59
N ASP A 132 -0.66 4.18 37.59
CA ASP A 132 -1.98 4.63 37.11
C ASP A 132 -2.72 3.59 36.26
N ILE A 133 -2.01 2.62 35.66
CA ILE A 133 -2.57 1.54 34.87
C ILE A 133 -2.88 0.34 35.75
N ALA A 134 -2.00 -0.01 36.68
CA ALA A 134 -2.16 -1.16 37.56
C ALA A 134 -3.49 -1.14 38.34
N GLY A 135 -3.97 0.03 38.76
CA GLY A 135 -5.26 0.19 39.44
C GLY A 135 -6.49 0.23 38.51
N LYS A 136 -6.31 0.22 37.19
CA LYS A 136 -7.39 0.25 36.18
C LYS A 136 -7.62 -1.10 35.50
N LEU A 137 -6.66 -2.01 35.63
CA LEU A 137 -6.73 -3.37 35.10
C LEU A 137 -7.24 -4.29 36.19
N GLY A 138 -8.29 -5.06 35.89
CA GLY A 138 -8.85 -6.13 36.74
C GLY A 138 -8.67 -5.98 38.25
N ASN A 139 -9.71 -5.48 38.94
CA ASN A 139 -10.01 -5.97 40.28
C ASN A 139 -10.57 -7.39 40.18
#